data_AF-A0A368KRA0-F1
#
_entry.id   AF-A0A368KRA0-F1
#
_cell.length_a   1.000
_cell.length_b   1.000
_cell.length_c   1.000
_cell.angle_alpha   90.00
_cell.angle_beta   90.00
_cell.angle_gamma   90.00
#
_symmetry.space_group_name_H-M   'P 1'
#
loop_
_entity.id
_entity.type
_entity.pdbx_description
1 polymer ?
#
loop_
_entity_poly.entity_id
_entity_poly.type
_entity_poly.pdbx_seq_one_letter_code
_entity_poly.pdbx_strand_id
1 'polypeptide(L)'
;MNSKLHLLGWVILLACCGGCSCTPPPSPPPAPPSVAGPLFDSIQRQEIETATELLLKNPQAFSAADAPYIFQLSEEDFVALSSTQKGEVQAQTIVVVGQVKTFIRAMLDQAEQLAADDKQEEAEQYYHAIGSFGQSLNTQDHLLVFQQMGSAFQEVAKSKIQQ
;
A
#
# COMPACT_ATOMS: atom_id res chain seq x y z
N MET A 1 -20.02 67.65 -23.12
CA MET A 1 -19.86 68.85 -22.28
C MET A 1 -19.57 68.39 -20.87
N ASN A 2 -18.42 68.84 -20.35
CA ASN A 2 -17.97 68.98 -18.96
C ASN A 2 -18.01 67.79 -17.99
N SER A 3 -17.03 67.53 -17.11
CA SER A 3 -15.59 67.81 -16.92
C SER A 3 -15.30 67.49 -15.44
N LYS A 4 -14.01 67.25 -15.11
CA LYS A 4 -13.37 67.18 -13.77
C LYS A 4 -13.46 65.80 -13.10
N LEU A 5 -12.41 64.97 -12.97
CA LEU A 5 -10.97 65.14 -12.64
C LEU A 5 -10.74 65.81 -11.29
N HIS A 6 -10.14 65.07 -10.34
CA HIS A 6 -9.05 65.41 -9.40
C HIS A 6 -8.80 64.17 -8.51
N LEU A 7 -7.62 63.52 -8.61
CA LEU A 7 -6.47 63.60 -7.66
C LEU A 7 -6.77 62.91 -6.31
N LEU A 8 -5.98 62.01 -5.70
CA LEU A 8 -4.54 61.72 -5.66
C LEU A 8 -4.37 60.24 -5.27
N GLY A 9 -3.34 59.54 -5.74
CA GLY A 9 -2.16 59.21 -4.91
C GLY A 9 -2.42 57.97 -4.04
N TRP A 10 -1.66 56.89 -4.12
CA TRP A 10 -0.23 56.84 -3.84
C TRP A 10 0.42 55.68 -4.59
N VAL A 11 1.48 56.02 -5.32
CA VAL A 11 2.51 55.08 -5.77
C VAL A 11 3.43 54.85 -4.57
N ILE A 12 3.54 53.61 -4.10
CA ILE A 12 4.68 53.17 -3.30
C ILE A 12 5.43 52.13 -4.13
N LEU A 13 6.49 52.60 -4.79
CA LEU A 13 7.61 51.76 -5.17
C LEU A 13 8.33 51.36 -3.88
N LEU A 14 8.46 50.05 -3.62
CA LEU A 14 9.58 49.54 -2.84
C LEU A 14 10.24 48.40 -3.64
N ALA A 15 11.37 48.74 -4.23
CA ALA A 15 12.32 47.82 -4.82
C ALA A 15 13.38 47.46 -3.76
N CYS A 16 13.49 46.17 -3.45
CA CYS A 16 14.58 45.40 -2.79
C CYS A 16 13.96 44.00 -2.57
N CYS A 17 14.43 42.87 -3.09
CA CYS A 17 15.77 42.30 -3.15
C CYS A 17 15.90 41.50 -4.47
N GLY A 18 17.06 41.47 -5.12
CA GLY A 18 18.05 40.42 -4.88
C GLY A 18 17.63 39.13 -5.58
N GLY A 19 18.35 38.74 -6.64
CA GLY A 19 18.00 37.62 -7.51
C GLY A 19 17.70 36.33 -6.75
N CYS A 20 16.43 35.99 -6.62
CA CYS A 20 16.01 34.64 -6.30
C CYS A 20 15.76 33.93 -7.64
N SER A 21 16.78 33.22 -8.11
CA SER A 21 16.59 32.16 -9.09
C SER A 21 15.52 31.22 -8.53
N CYS A 22 14.31 31.27 -9.09
CA CYS A 22 13.27 30.29 -8.82
C CYS A 22 13.73 28.94 -9.40
N THR A 23 14.61 28.23 -8.70
CA THR A 23 14.87 26.82 -9.00
C THR A 23 13.59 26.06 -8.72
N PRO A 24 13.00 25.38 -9.71
CA PRO A 24 11.86 24.50 -9.46
C PRO A 24 12.25 23.49 -8.38
N PRO A 25 11.33 23.11 -7.48
CA PRO A 25 11.61 22.09 -6.48
C PRO A 25 12.16 20.85 -7.19
N PRO A 26 13.21 20.21 -6.65
CA PRO A 26 13.77 19.00 -7.24
C PRO A 26 12.63 17.99 -7.41
N SER A 27 12.54 17.40 -8.60
CA SER A 27 11.58 16.33 -8.86
C SER A 27 11.76 15.25 -7.78
N PRO A 28 10.66 14.72 -7.19
CA PRO A 28 10.78 13.64 -6.24
C PRO A 28 11.59 12.51 -6.87
N PRO A 29 12.46 11.83 -6.11
CA PRO A 29 13.21 10.70 -6.63
C PRO A 29 12.22 9.68 -7.23
N PRO A 30 12.59 9.01 -8.33
CA PRO A 30 11.75 7.98 -8.92
C PRO A 30 11.38 6.96 -7.84
N ALA A 31 10.10 6.61 -7.76
CA ALA A 31 9.64 5.57 -6.84
C ALA A 31 10.45 4.29 -7.10
N PRO A 32 10.84 3.55 -6.05
CA PRO A 32 11.52 2.27 -6.23
C PRO A 32 10.67 1.36 -7.14
N PRO A 33 11.30 0.48 -7.94
CA PRO A 33 10.55 -0.46 -8.76
C PRO A 33 9.64 -1.29 -7.85
N SER A 34 8.36 -1.34 -8.21
CA SER A 34 7.40 -2.15 -7.48
C SER A 34 7.78 -3.63 -7.55
N VAL A 35 7.59 -4.34 -6.44
CA VAL A 35 7.74 -5.80 -6.37
C VAL A 35 6.40 -6.52 -6.28
N ALA A 36 5.27 -5.80 -6.46
CA ALA A 36 3.94 -6.37 -6.32
C ALA A 36 3.71 -7.50 -7.32
N GLY A 37 3.94 -7.26 -8.61
CA GLY A 37 3.76 -8.28 -9.66
C GLY A 37 4.53 -9.57 -9.34
N PRO A 38 5.87 -9.52 -9.15
CA PRO A 38 6.65 -10.69 -8.77
C PRO A 38 6.18 -11.38 -7.49
N LEU A 39 5.78 -10.61 -6.47
CA LEU A 39 5.30 -11.17 -5.20
C LEU A 39 4.02 -11.98 -5.42
N PHE A 40 3.05 -11.44 -6.15
CA PHE A 40 1.81 -12.12 -6.43
C PHE A 40 1.99 -13.33 -7.34
N ASP A 41 2.89 -13.25 -8.33
CA ASP A 41 3.24 -14.39 -9.16
C ASP A 41 3.82 -15.54 -8.31
N SER A 42 4.72 -15.24 -7.37
CA SER A 42 5.27 -16.24 -6.45
C SER A 42 4.22 -16.80 -5.49
N ILE A 43 3.31 -15.96 -4.95
CA ILE A 43 2.17 -16.43 -4.14
C ILE A 43 1.27 -17.37 -4.96
N GLN A 44 0.96 -17.01 -6.21
CA GLN A 44 0.12 -17.82 -7.08
C GLN A 44 0.77 -19.16 -7.43
N ARG A 45 2.10 -19.17 -7.65
CA ARG A 45 2.90 -20.39 -7.93
C ARG A 45 3.26 -21.18 -6.69
N GLN A 46 2.85 -20.71 -5.50
CA GLN A 46 3.19 -21.32 -4.19
C GLN A 46 4.70 -21.36 -3.91
N GLU A 47 5.46 -20.42 -4.46
CA GLU A 47 6.88 -20.21 -4.19
C GLU A 47 7.04 -19.40 -2.90
N ILE A 48 6.71 -20.02 -1.76
CA ILE A 48 6.58 -19.35 -0.46
C ILE A 48 7.86 -18.65 -0.03
N GLU A 49 9.03 -19.26 -0.24
CA GLU A 49 10.33 -18.66 0.12
C GLU A 49 10.57 -17.36 -0.67
N THR A 50 10.41 -17.41 -2.00
CA THR A 50 10.54 -16.22 -2.87
C THR A 50 9.55 -15.13 -2.48
N ALA A 51 8.28 -15.50 -2.28
CA ALA A 51 7.25 -14.54 -1.88
C ALA A 51 7.56 -13.90 -0.51
N THR A 52 8.07 -14.68 0.44
CA THR A 52 8.48 -14.21 1.77
C THR A 52 9.63 -13.21 1.64
N GLU A 53 10.67 -13.53 0.89
CA GLU A 53 11.79 -12.62 0.67
C GLU A 53 11.35 -11.30 0.03
N LEU A 54 10.46 -11.36 -0.96
CA LEU A 54 9.94 -10.17 -1.64
C LEU A 54 9.14 -9.30 -0.67
N LEU A 55 8.30 -9.91 0.17
CA LEU A 55 7.53 -9.18 1.16
C LEU A 55 8.41 -8.57 2.27
N LEU A 56 9.41 -9.31 2.76
CA LEU A 56 10.36 -8.79 3.75
C LEU A 56 11.17 -7.61 3.20
N LYS A 57 11.57 -7.66 1.92
CA LYS A 57 12.29 -6.57 1.24
C LYS A 57 11.41 -5.34 1.00
N ASN A 58 10.12 -5.52 0.74
CA ASN A 58 9.18 -4.43 0.52
C ASN A 58 7.79 -4.76 1.07
N PRO A 59 7.54 -4.47 2.37
CA PRO A 59 6.26 -4.77 3.00
C PRO A 59 5.06 -3.99 2.44
N GLN A 60 5.32 -2.95 1.63
CA GLN A 60 4.31 -2.06 1.03
C GLN A 60 4.02 -2.40 -0.44
N ALA A 61 4.48 -3.54 -0.94
CA ALA A 61 4.35 -3.94 -2.35
C ALA A 61 2.89 -3.92 -2.86
N PHE A 62 1.88 -4.06 -1.99
CA PHE A 62 0.48 -4.22 -2.40
C PHE A 62 -0.24 -2.92 -2.77
N SER A 63 0.27 -1.77 -2.34
CA SER A 63 -0.29 -0.47 -2.74
C SER A 63 0.24 0.01 -4.10
N ALA A 64 0.99 -0.83 -4.80
CA ALA A 64 1.58 -0.48 -6.08
C ALA A 64 0.64 -0.73 -7.26
N ALA A 65 0.81 0.07 -8.31
CA ALA A 65 -0.05 0.08 -9.49
C ALA A 65 -0.07 -1.24 -10.29
N ASP A 66 0.90 -2.14 -10.06
CA ASP A 66 1.05 -3.44 -10.72
C ASP A 66 0.47 -4.60 -9.90
N ALA A 67 -0.18 -4.35 -8.75
CA ALA A 67 -0.95 -5.36 -8.05
C ALA A 67 -2.12 -5.89 -8.93
N PRO A 68 -2.57 -7.14 -8.76
CA PRO A 68 -3.71 -7.68 -9.49
C PRO A 68 -4.93 -6.76 -9.38
N TYR A 69 -5.66 -6.61 -10.48
CA TYR A 69 -6.79 -5.67 -10.61
C TYR A 69 -7.80 -5.74 -9.45
N ILE A 70 -8.05 -6.92 -8.89
CA ILE A 70 -8.96 -7.10 -7.74
C ILE A 70 -8.53 -6.36 -6.47
N PHE A 71 -7.23 -6.08 -6.29
CA PHE A 71 -6.74 -5.24 -5.21
C PHE A 71 -6.88 -3.75 -5.49
N GLN A 72 -7.15 -3.36 -6.74
CA GLN A 72 -7.36 -1.97 -7.12
C GLN A 72 -8.84 -1.56 -7.08
N LEU A 73 -9.74 -2.51 -6.74
CA LEU A 73 -11.18 -2.28 -6.67
C LEU A 73 -11.61 -1.81 -5.29
N SER A 74 -12.23 -0.63 -5.25
CA SER A 74 -13.00 -0.16 -4.11
C SER A 74 -14.40 -0.80 -4.08
N GLU A 75 -15.10 -0.66 -2.94
CA GLU A 75 -16.52 -1.07 -2.84
C GLU A 75 -17.43 -0.28 -3.80
N GLU A 76 -17.15 0.99 -4.01
CA GLU A 76 -17.91 1.84 -4.95
C GLU A 76 -17.76 1.30 -6.38
N ASP A 77 -16.51 1.04 -6.80
CA ASP A 77 -16.21 0.49 -8.13
C ASP A 77 -16.87 -0.88 -8.32
N PHE A 78 -16.80 -1.73 -7.30
CA PHE A 78 -17.43 -3.05 -7.33
C PHE A 78 -18.95 -2.97 -7.48
N VAL A 79 -19.62 -2.04 -6.79
CA VAL A 79 -21.07 -1.86 -6.90
C VAL A 79 -21.47 -1.35 -8.29
N ALA A 80 -20.63 -0.55 -8.95
CA ALA A 80 -20.88 -0.05 -10.30
C ALA A 80 -20.77 -1.13 -11.40
N LEU A 81 -20.16 -2.27 -11.11
CA LEU A 81 -20.03 -3.38 -12.07
C LEU A 81 -21.37 -4.03 -12.44
N SER A 82 -21.44 -4.54 -13.67
CA SER A 82 -22.55 -5.40 -14.10
C SER A 82 -22.59 -6.71 -13.31
N SER A 83 -23.74 -7.39 -13.30
CA SER A 83 -23.90 -8.67 -12.58
C SER A 83 -22.90 -9.73 -13.01
N THR A 84 -22.56 -9.80 -14.31
CA THR A 84 -21.57 -10.74 -14.84
C THR A 84 -20.18 -10.42 -14.31
N GLN A 85 -19.75 -9.16 -14.40
CA GLN A 85 -18.44 -8.73 -13.91
C GLN A 85 -18.31 -8.91 -12.39
N LYS A 86 -19.37 -8.68 -11.62
CA LYS A 86 -19.40 -8.97 -10.18
C LYS A 86 -19.12 -10.44 -9.90
N GLY A 87 -19.74 -11.35 -10.66
CA GLY A 87 -19.51 -12.78 -10.54
C GLY A 87 -18.06 -13.18 -10.80
N GLU A 88 -17.44 -12.60 -11.83
CA GLU A 88 -16.03 -12.82 -12.16
C GLU A 88 -15.09 -12.30 -11.06
N VAL A 89 -15.31 -11.07 -10.59
CA VAL A 89 -14.54 -10.48 -9.49
C VAL A 89 -14.70 -11.30 -8.21
N GLN A 90 -15.90 -11.74 -7.86
CA GLN A 90 -16.13 -12.58 -6.68
C GLN A 90 -15.37 -13.91 -6.77
N ALA A 91 -15.41 -14.59 -7.92
CA ALA A 91 -14.69 -15.83 -8.12
C ALA A 91 -13.17 -15.64 -7.99
N GLN A 92 -12.63 -14.58 -8.60
CA GLN A 92 -11.21 -14.24 -8.49
C GLN A 92 -10.82 -13.87 -7.06
N THR A 93 -11.63 -13.08 -6.36
CA THR A 93 -11.41 -12.70 -4.96
C THR A 93 -11.36 -13.92 -4.04
N ILE A 94 -12.25 -14.91 -4.23
CA ILE A 94 -12.22 -16.15 -3.44
C ILE A 94 -10.87 -16.87 -3.61
N VAL A 95 -10.41 -17.01 -4.85
CA VAL A 95 -9.12 -17.67 -5.16
C VAL A 95 -7.96 -16.93 -4.50
N VAL A 96 -7.90 -15.60 -4.69
CA VAL A 96 -6.80 -14.79 -4.18
C VAL A 96 -6.79 -14.75 -2.65
N VAL A 97 -7.94 -14.62 -2.00
CA VAL A 97 -8.04 -14.69 -0.54
C VAL A 97 -7.51 -16.04 -0.03
N GLY A 98 -7.81 -17.15 -0.72
CA GLY A 98 -7.27 -18.46 -0.38
C GLY A 98 -5.74 -18.55 -0.50
N GLN A 99 -5.18 -17.99 -1.56
CA GLN A 99 -3.73 -17.95 -1.81
C GLN A 99 -3.02 -17.10 -0.76
N VAL A 100 -3.50 -15.88 -0.51
CA VAL A 100 -2.91 -14.97 0.49
C VAL A 100 -2.97 -15.57 1.89
N LYS A 101 -4.10 -16.21 2.28
CA LYS A 101 -4.20 -16.89 3.57
C LYS A 101 -3.19 -18.02 3.74
N THR A 102 -2.99 -18.81 2.68
CA THR A 102 -2.01 -19.90 2.70
C THR A 102 -0.60 -19.36 2.87
N PHE A 103 -0.25 -18.31 2.12
CA PHE A 103 1.04 -17.65 2.20
C PHE A 103 1.31 -17.06 3.59
N ILE A 104 0.38 -16.28 4.15
CA ILE A 104 0.55 -15.67 5.48
C ILE A 104 0.62 -16.72 6.59
N ARG A 105 -0.14 -17.83 6.48
CA ARG A 105 0.01 -18.94 7.42
C ARG A 105 1.43 -19.51 7.39
N ALA A 106 1.97 -19.77 6.20
CA ALA A 106 3.34 -20.29 6.08
C ALA A 106 4.39 -19.33 6.66
N MET A 107 4.20 -18.02 6.48
CA MET A 107 5.07 -17.02 7.13
C MET A 107 4.95 -17.03 8.66
N LEU A 108 3.74 -17.17 9.20
CA LEU A 108 3.52 -17.30 10.65
C LEU A 108 4.19 -18.57 11.19
N ASP A 109 4.00 -19.72 10.53
CA ASP A 109 4.60 -20.98 10.92
C ASP A 109 6.14 -20.87 10.93
N GLN A 110 6.73 -20.20 9.94
CA GLN A 110 8.17 -19.93 9.89
C GLN A 110 8.65 -19.01 11.02
N ALA A 111 7.89 -17.95 11.33
CA ALA A 111 8.21 -17.03 12.43
C ALA A 111 8.14 -17.74 13.79
N GLU A 112 7.15 -18.61 13.99
CA GLU A 112 7.02 -19.43 15.20
C GLU A 112 8.16 -20.43 15.34
N GLN A 113 8.60 -21.04 14.25
CA GLN A 113 9.77 -21.93 14.25
C GLN A 113 11.05 -21.14 14.60
N LEU A 114 11.27 -19.97 14.02
CA LEU A 114 12.42 -19.11 14.34
C LEU A 114 12.41 -18.70 15.81
N ALA A 115 11.26 -18.31 16.36
CA ALA A 115 11.11 -17.99 17.77
C ALA A 115 11.42 -19.19 18.67
N ALA A 116 10.99 -20.40 18.29
CA ALA A 116 11.29 -21.63 19.02
C ALA A 116 12.78 -22.02 18.97
N ASP A 117 13.49 -21.61 17.92
CA ASP A 117 14.93 -21.82 17.74
C ASP A 117 15.79 -20.67 18.33
N ASP A 118 15.24 -19.89 19.27
CA ASP A 118 15.87 -18.73 19.94
C ASP A 118 16.28 -17.59 18.99
N LYS A 119 15.72 -17.53 17.77
CA LYS A 119 15.98 -16.48 16.77
C LYS A 119 14.90 -15.40 16.77
N GLN A 120 14.73 -14.73 17.91
CA GLN A 120 13.61 -13.80 18.10
C GLN A 120 13.64 -12.59 17.16
N GLU A 121 14.81 -12.02 16.87
CA GLU A 121 14.92 -10.86 15.97
C GLU A 121 14.45 -11.21 14.54
N GLU A 122 14.79 -12.41 14.05
CA GLU A 122 14.32 -12.89 12.74
C GLU A 122 12.79 -13.13 12.76
N ALA A 123 12.26 -13.73 13.83
CA ALA A 123 10.82 -13.95 13.97
C ALA A 123 10.02 -12.62 13.99
N GLU A 124 10.51 -11.61 14.71
CA GLU A 124 9.90 -10.28 14.76
C GLU A 124 9.81 -9.63 13.38
N GLN A 125 10.83 -9.80 12.52
CA GLN A 125 10.79 -9.27 11.15
C GLN A 125 9.61 -9.85 10.35
N TYR A 126 9.32 -11.15 10.51
CA TYR A 126 8.17 -11.78 9.88
C TYR A 126 6.86 -11.22 10.41
N TYR A 127 6.70 -11.10 11.74
CA TYR A 127 5.49 -10.53 12.32
C TYR A 127 5.27 -9.07 11.87
N HIS A 128 6.33 -8.26 11.83
CA HIS A 128 6.27 -6.89 11.33
C HIS A 128 5.89 -6.82 9.85
N ALA A 129 6.43 -7.72 9.01
CA ALA A 129 6.08 -7.79 7.60
C ALA A 129 4.61 -8.20 7.41
N ILE A 130 4.12 -9.20 8.17
CA ILE A 130 2.70 -9.60 8.16
C ILE A 130 1.79 -8.46 8.63
N GLY A 131 2.18 -7.74 9.68
CA GLY A 131 1.43 -6.59 10.18
C GLY A 131 1.38 -5.45 9.18
N SER A 132 2.51 -5.11 8.56
CA SER A 132 2.60 -4.08 7.51
C SER A 132 1.80 -4.47 6.28
N PHE A 133 1.87 -5.74 5.89
CA PHE A 133 1.04 -6.30 4.84
C PHE A 133 -0.45 -6.14 5.16
N GLY A 134 -0.86 -6.52 6.37
CA GLY A 134 -2.23 -6.33 6.83
C GLY A 134 -2.66 -4.87 6.87
N GLN A 135 -1.76 -3.95 7.17
CA GLN A 135 -2.01 -2.51 7.12
C GLN A 135 -2.29 -2.03 5.70
N SER A 136 -1.49 -2.47 4.72
CA SER A 136 -1.67 -2.09 3.31
C SER A 136 -3.03 -2.51 2.75
N LEU A 137 -3.58 -3.64 3.21
CA LEU A 137 -4.90 -4.12 2.80
C LEU A 137 -6.07 -3.45 3.52
N ASN A 138 -5.82 -2.80 4.66
CA ASN A 138 -6.85 -2.21 5.51
C ASN A 138 -7.07 -0.73 5.18
N THR A 139 -7.37 -0.44 3.91
CA THR A 139 -7.68 0.90 3.42
C THR A 139 -9.04 0.90 2.72
N GLN A 140 -9.67 2.08 2.64
CA GLN A 140 -11.00 2.21 1.98
C GLN A 140 -10.95 2.01 0.47
N ASP A 141 -9.74 2.03 -0.12
CA ASP A 141 -9.51 1.85 -1.56
C ASP A 141 -9.59 0.38 -1.98
N HIS A 142 -9.75 -0.54 -1.02
CA HIS A 142 -9.86 -1.98 -1.27
C HIS A 142 -11.26 -2.51 -0.94
N LEU A 143 -11.64 -3.65 -1.53
CA LEU A 143 -12.84 -4.39 -1.13
C LEU A 143 -12.80 -4.74 0.37
N LEU A 144 -13.98 -4.73 1.01
CA LEU A 144 -14.18 -4.97 2.43
C LEU A 144 -13.59 -6.30 2.90
N VAL A 145 -13.62 -7.34 2.05
CA VAL A 145 -13.00 -8.64 2.36
C VAL A 145 -11.48 -8.52 2.54
N PHE A 146 -10.80 -7.67 1.77
CA PHE A 146 -9.37 -7.41 1.94
C PHE A 146 -9.11 -6.57 3.18
N GLN A 147 -9.98 -5.59 3.48
CA GLN A 147 -9.88 -4.80 4.71
C GLN A 147 -10.01 -5.66 5.97
N GLN A 148 -10.99 -6.57 5.99
CA GLN A 148 -11.20 -7.52 7.08
C GLN A 148 -10.01 -8.47 7.23
N MET A 149 -9.49 -8.98 6.12
CA MET A 149 -8.30 -9.82 6.11
C MET A 149 -7.06 -9.06 6.62
N GLY A 150 -6.87 -7.82 6.18
CA GLY A 150 -5.79 -6.95 6.63
C GLY A 150 -5.85 -6.65 8.13
N SER A 151 -7.05 -6.39 8.65
CA SER A 151 -7.29 -6.23 10.09
C SER A 151 -6.91 -7.48 10.87
N ALA A 152 -7.30 -8.66 10.39
CA ALA A 152 -6.96 -9.93 11.03
C ALA A 152 -5.44 -10.17 11.07
N PHE A 153 -4.72 -9.86 9.99
CA PHE A 153 -3.26 -10.02 9.95
C PHE A 153 -2.55 -9.06 10.90
N GLN A 154 -3.02 -7.81 11.01
CA GLN A 154 -2.48 -6.85 11.98
C GLN A 154 -2.66 -7.32 13.43
N GLU A 155 -3.85 -7.83 13.77
CA GLU A 155 -4.12 -8.33 15.12
C GLU A 155 -3.25 -9.55 15.47
N VAL A 156 -3.10 -10.50 14.53
CA VAL A 156 -2.24 -11.66 14.75
C VAL A 156 -0.78 -11.23 14.95
N ALA A 157 -0.24 -10.38 14.07
CA ALA A 157 1.13 -9.88 14.18
C ALA A 157 1.38 -9.17 15.52
N LYS A 158 0.47 -8.26 15.92
CA LYS A 158 0.56 -7.53 17.18
C LYS A 158 0.55 -8.48 18.38
N SER A 159 -0.30 -9.51 18.36
CA SER A 159 -0.38 -10.49 19.46
C SER A 159 0.91 -11.28 19.66
N LYS A 160 1.71 -11.45 18.60
CA LYS A 160 2.97 -12.21 18.63
C LYS A 160 4.16 -11.37 19.06
N ILE A 161 4.18 -10.08 18.73
CA ILE A 161 5.24 -9.14 19.14
C ILE A 161 5.15 -8.77 20.63
N GLN A 162 3.96 -8.85 21.23
CA GLN A 162 3.73 -8.46 22.63
C GLN A 162 3.92 -9.61 23.65
N GLN A 163 4.33 -10.80 23.21
CA GLN A 163 4.55 -11.98 24.05
C GLN A 163 6.01 -12.11 24.43
#